data_AF-A0A956CK28-F1
#
_entry.id   AF-A0A956CK28-F1
#
_cell.length_a   1.000
_cell.length_b   1.000
_cell.length_c   1.000
_cell.angle_alpha   90.00
_cell.angle_beta   90.00
_cell.angle_gamma   90.00
#
_symmetry.space_group_name_H-M   'P 1'
#
loop_
_entity.id
_entity.type
_entity.pdbx_description
1 polymer ?
#
loop_
_entity_poly.entity_id
_entity_poly.type
_entity_poly.pdbx_seq_one_letter_code
_entity_poly.pdbx_strand_id
1 'polypeptide(L)'
;MTLRMTLPSVLGLLLIGTGMAGCEDSTTSKSDGGDRDAGEMHDGGDGGVTDVAGFCDRYLGVVCAWREECNGGGNCEDWPGYERIQQECADAVRSIDTGHLAFDASKVDACIDAFEAVGCNEGNPIGQASVIEACGAVLPGKVAVGDECMSSDFWNVFDECAGGYCDRAPGSMGRVCLGECKAYIAADGDCTGSNARCEPGLTCNDGTCGPPRSVGQDCSASSCERGLTCIGESPTCRTVVAVGGDCSLETSTCAYPALCIDDVCKQDLAVGQPCRTEENCAEGLYCVYDGPEDPEGECAEPIGEGETCDPDWGACEQGLGCSQVAPHKCVKALGGEEEACGTSGCEENLWCQYSGPFVGVCHALRGNNQACVGDYSCMAGLYCGSDGKCHPPGDENGFCSVSEKASCKGDLFCARDTVTCQQPHEVDETCNPFMVLESCEPGLYCACLSEGCPGYSSEPNDEDVCKAQSANGADCDSTTECTGGYCIDGKCADSAPQSSNCSR
;
A
#
# COMPACT_ATOMS: atom_id res chain seq x y z
N MET A 1 -73.65 16.05 -16.76
CA MET A 1 -73.25 16.55 -15.43
C MET A 1 -71.73 16.37 -15.36
N THR A 2 -70.86 17.32 -15.73
CA THR A 2 -70.95 18.80 -15.84
C THR A 2 -71.03 19.52 -14.50
N LEU A 3 -69.88 19.86 -13.90
CA LEU A 3 -69.42 21.21 -13.50
C LEU A 3 -68.01 21.09 -12.86
N ARG A 4 -66.97 21.78 -13.39
CA ARG A 4 -66.38 23.06 -12.92
C ARG A 4 -65.58 22.95 -11.60
N MET A 5 -64.25 23.10 -11.61
CA MET A 5 -63.46 24.34 -11.73
C MET A 5 -63.55 25.28 -10.52
N THR A 6 -62.41 25.58 -9.88
CA THR A 6 -61.90 26.96 -9.67
C THR A 6 -60.46 26.98 -9.12
N LEU A 7 -59.58 27.75 -9.77
CA LEU A 7 -58.48 28.48 -9.13
C LEU A 7 -59.05 29.69 -8.35
N PRO A 8 -58.29 30.27 -7.41
CA PRO A 8 -57.91 31.66 -7.65
C PRO A 8 -56.47 32.01 -7.24
N SER A 9 -55.89 32.97 -7.95
CA SER A 9 -54.69 33.70 -7.52
C SER A 9 -55.05 34.80 -6.52
N VAL A 10 -54.16 35.10 -5.58
CA VAL A 10 -54.19 36.36 -4.79
C VAL A 10 -52.80 36.98 -4.76
N LEU A 11 -52.75 38.28 -5.01
CA LEU A 11 -51.57 39.15 -4.96
C LEU A 11 -51.60 39.93 -3.62
N GLY A 12 -50.47 40.10 -2.92
CA GLY A 12 -50.49 40.82 -1.63
C GLY A 12 -49.12 41.14 -1.03
N LEU A 13 -48.70 42.40 -1.16
CA LEU A 13 -47.44 42.99 -0.67
C LEU A 13 -47.41 43.15 0.88
N LEU A 14 -46.25 43.00 1.53
CA LEU A 14 -45.84 43.85 2.67
C LEU A 14 -44.30 43.83 2.91
N LEU A 15 -43.76 44.92 3.46
CA LEU A 15 -42.32 45.20 3.65
C LEU A 15 -41.85 45.04 5.11
N ILE A 16 -40.76 44.28 5.34
CA ILE A 16 -39.67 44.43 6.35
C ILE A 16 -38.45 43.66 5.77
N GLY A 17 -37.16 44.02 5.94
CA GLY A 17 -36.52 45.21 6.52
C GLY A 17 -35.09 44.91 7.03
N THR A 18 -34.19 45.92 7.04
CA THR A 18 -32.83 45.98 7.67
C THR A 18 -31.85 44.80 7.50
N GLY A 19 -30.71 45.09 6.86
CA GLY A 19 -29.64 44.13 6.58
C GLY A 19 -28.53 43.95 7.62
N MET A 20 -27.49 43.25 7.17
CA MET A 20 -26.14 43.13 7.74
C MET A 20 -25.16 43.20 6.53
N ALA A 21 -24.23 44.16 6.52
CA ALA A 21 -22.88 44.06 7.07
C ALA A 21 -22.00 43.07 6.28
N GLY A 22 -20.86 43.58 5.77
CA GLY A 22 -19.87 42.78 5.05
C GLY A 22 -18.49 42.86 5.71
N CYS A 23 -17.68 41.86 5.40
CA CYS A 23 -16.20 41.81 5.44
C CYS A 23 -15.83 41.17 4.10
N GLU A 24 -14.90 41.63 3.27
CA GLU A 24 -13.52 42.13 3.45
C GLU A 24 -12.53 41.08 4.00
N ASP A 25 -11.43 40.97 3.25
CA ASP A 25 -10.16 40.24 3.42
C ASP A 25 -10.14 38.71 3.64
N SER A 26 -9.95 38.01 2.52
CA SER A 26 -9.34 36.67 2.47
C SER A 26 -7.82 36.78 2.66
N THR A 27 -7.34 36.72 3.90
CA THR A 27 -5.89 36.64 4.18
C THR A 27 -5.31 35.32 3.70
N THR A 28 -4.18 35.40 3.00
CA THR A 28 -3.38 34.25 2.56
C THR A 28 -2.70 33.60 3.77
N SER A 29 -3.18 32.44 4.21
CA SER A 29 -2.44 31.61 5.17
C SER A 29 -1.33 30.86 4.43
N LYS A 30 -0.08 31.12 4.84
CA LYS A 30 1.04 30.24 4.51
C LYS A 30 0.85 28.90 5.19
N SER A 31 1.09 27.82 4.46
CA SER A 31 1.40 26.52 5.02
C SER A 31 2.87 26.53 5.44
N ASP A 32 3.16 26.95 6.68
CA ASP A 32 4.47 26.67 7.27
C ASP A 32 4.47 25.19 7.69
N GLY A 33 5.45 24.41 7.21
CA GLY A 33 5.59 23.00 7.54
C GLY A 33 5.95 22.85 9.02
N GLY A 34 5.21 22.02 9.74
CA GLY A 34 5.50 21.62 11.11
C GLY A 34 5.77 20.13 11.16
N ASP A 35 6.89 19.77 11.79
CA ASP A 35 7.26 18.39 12.08
C ASP A 35 6.13 17.68 12.84
N ARG A 36 5.81 16.45 12.42
CA ARG A 36 4.84 15.61 13.13
C ARG A 36 5.58 14.79 14.18
N ASP A 37 5.66 15.33 15.40
CA ASP A 37 6.04 14.54 16.57
C ASP A 37 5.05 13.38 16.76
N ALA A 38 5.53 12.14 16.67
CA ALA A 38 4.79 10.95 17.05
C ALA A 38 4.74 10.86 18.58
N GLY A 39 3.82 11.61 19.21
CA GLY A 39 3.97 11.90 20.64
C GLY A 39 2.78 12.46 21.42
N GLU A 40 1.53 12.15 21.06
CA GLU A 40 0.39 12.16 22.01
C GLU A 40 -0.83 11.49 21.36
N MET A 41 -1.21 10.28 21.81
CA MET A 41 -2.59 9.82 21.58
C MET A 41 -3.51 10.76 22.38
N HIS A 42 -4.17 11.67 21.67
CA HIS A 42 -5.07 12.62 22.31
C HIS A 42 -6.23 11.87 22.99
N ASP A 43 -6.39 12.07 24.30
CA ASP A 43 -7.63 11.83 25.06
C ASP A 43 -8.75 12.83 24.61
N GLY A 44 -8.99 12.88 23.30
CA GLY A 44 -10.00 13.70 22.64
C GLY A 44 -11.39 13.09 22.85
N GLY A 45 -11.90 13.22 24.08
CA GLY A 45 -12.99 12.38 24.58
C GLY A 45 -14.25 12.32 23.71
N ASP A 46 -14.71 11.08 23.48
CA ASP A 46 -16.04 10.62 23.02
C ASP A 46 -16.76 11.49 21.98
N GLY A 47 -16.00 12.13 21.08
CA GLY A 47 -16.53 12.73 19.86
C GLY A 47 -16.97 11.62 18.91
N GLY A 48 -18.14 11.03 19.19
CA GLY A 48 -18.65 9.84 18.49
C GLY A 48 -18.56 10.00 16.98
N VAL A 49 -17.92 9.02 16.33
CA VAL A 49 -17.59 9.04 14.90
C VAL A 49 -18.85 9.21 14.05
N THR A 50 -18.94 10.31 13.30
CA THR A 50 -20.14 10.65 12.50
C THR A 50 -20.06 10.29 11.03
N ASP A 51 -18.88 9.95 10.51
CA ASP A 51 -18.63 9.65 9.11
C ASP A 51 -17.58 8.54 8.93
N VAL A 52 -17.47 8.06 7.68
CA VAL A 52 -16.58 6.94 7.33
C VAL A 52 -15.10 7.30 7.45
N ALA A 53 -14.71 8.57 7.29
CA ALA A 53 -13.32 8.99 7.40
C ALA A 53 -12.85 8.86 8.86
N GLY A 54 -13.62 9.40 9.81
CA GLY A 54 -13.35 9.22 11.24
C GLY A 54 -13.43 7.76 11.70
N PHE A 55 -14.22 6.91 11.02
CA PHE A 55 -14.22 5.47 11.28
C PHE A 55 -12.91 4.84 10.81
N CYS A 56 -12.48 5.15 9.60
CA CYS A 56 -11.25 4.65 9.01
C CYS A 56 -10.01 5.06 9.79
N ASP A 57 -9.91 6.33 10.24
CA ASP A 57 -8.82 6.81 11.07
C ASP A 57 -8.75 6.03 12.41
N ARG A 58 -9.91 5.82 13.06
CA ARG A 58 -9.99 5.08 14.34
C ARG A 58 -9.72 3.58 14.16
N TYR A 59 -10.24 2.98 13.10
CA TYR A 59 -10.02 1.57 12.76
C TYR A 59 -8.54 1.30 12.46
N LEU A 60 -7.92 2.14 11.63
CA LEU A 60 -6.49 2.08 11.34
C LEU A 60 -5.65 2.28 12.62
N GLY A 61 -6.06 3.22 13.49
CA GLY A 61 -5.43 3.44 14.79
C GLY A 61 -5.40 2.19 15.68
N VAL A 62 -6.51 1.46 15.82
CA VAL A 62 -6.53 0.23 16.64
C VAL A 62 -5.84 -0.95 15.97
N VAL A 63 -5.86 -1.03 14.63
CA VAL A 63 -5.03 -2.01 13.89
C VAL A 63 -3.53 -1.75 14.15
N CYS A 64 -3.13 -0.49 14.15
CA CYS A 64 -1.75 -0.09 14.42
C CYS A 64 -1.33 -0.36 15.86
N ALA A 65 -2.14 0.05 16.84
CA ALA A 65 -1.88 -0.23 18.24
C ALA A 65 -1.74 -1.74 18.50
N TRP A 66 -2.64 -2.57 17.95
CA TRP A 66 -2.52 -4.03 18.02
C TRP A 66 -1.23 -4.55 17.36
N ARG A 67 -0.87 -4.06 16.17
CA ARG A 67 0.36 -4.49 15.49
C ARG A 67 1.61 -4.11 16.29
N GLU A 68 1.67 -2.90 16.81
CA GLU A 68 2.81 -2.39 17.57
C GLU A 68 2.97 -3.13 18.91
N GLU A 69 1.87 -3.43 19.60
CA GLU A 69 1.86 -4.24 20.83
C GLU A 69 2.21 -5.71 20.57
N CYS A 70 1.66 -6.32 19.50
CA CYS A 70 1.68 -7.77 19.33
C CYS A 70 2.77 -8.32 18.38
N ASN A 71 3.33 -7.49 17.48
CA ASN A 71 4.34 -7.91 16.50
C ASN A 71 5.72 -7.26 16.72
N GLY A 72 6.06 -6.94 17.98
CA GLY A 72 7.47 -6.75 18.38
C GLY A 72 8.11 -5.38 18.12
N GLY A 73 7.34 -4.35 17.81
CA GLY A 73 7.84 -2.97 17.74
C GLY A 73 8.45 -2.56 16.39
N GLY A 74 7.69 -1.80 15.62
CA GLY A 74 8.10 -1.09 14.42
C GLY A 74 6.95 -0.19 13.99
N ASN A 75 7.21 0.92 13.29
CA ASN A 75 6.14 1.85 12.91
C ASN A 75 5.06 1.07 12.13
N CYS A 76 3.79 1.26 12.50
CA CYS A 76 2.69 0.69 11.76
C CYS A 76 2.71 1.08 10.27
N GLU A 77 3.16 2.29 9.94
CA GLU A 77 3.25 2.80 8.57
C GLU A 77 4.21 1.97 7.69
N ASP A 78 5.25 1.36 8.27
CA ASP A 78 6.19 0.47 7.55
C ASP A 78 5.57 -0.90 7.19
N TRP A 79 4.32 -1.15 7.58
CA TRP A 79 3.60 -2.37 7.22
C TRP A 79 3.02 -2.29 5.81
N PRO A 80 3.28 -3.26 4.93
CA PRO A 80 2.54 -3.37 3.66
C PRO A 80 1.02 -3.52 3.81
N GLY A 81 0.51 -3.82 5.00
CA GLY A 81 -0.93 -3.81 5.30
C GLY A 81 -1.49 -2.43 5.66
N TYR A 82 -0.66 -1.46 6.06
CA TYR A 82 -1.11 -0.11 6.44
C TYR A 82 -1.60 0.66 5.21
N GLU A 83 -0.75 0.81 4.19
CA GLU A 83 -1.13 1.42 2.90
C GLU A 83 -2.35 0.72 2.30
N ARG A 84 -2.44 -0.61 2.48
CA ARG A 84 -3.56 -1.40 1.98
C ARG A 84 -4.86 -1.06 2.71
N ILE A 85 -4.88 -0.97 4.04
CA ILE A 85 -6.08 -0.57 4.79
C ILE A 85 -6.48 0.88 4.45
N GLN A 86 -5.52 1.79 4.26
CA GLN A 86 -5.81 3.14 3.76
C GLN A 86 -6.50 3.10 2.39
N GLN A 87 -6.05 2.24 1.47
CA GLN A 87 -6.68 2.05 0.16
C GLN A 87 -8.10 1.45 0.28
N GLU A 88 -8.32 0.40 1.09
CA GLU A 88 -9.65 -0.17 1.33
C GLU A 88 -10.61 0.90 1.91
N CYS A 89 -10.11 1.79 2.78
CA CYS A 89 -10.85 2.91 3.33
C CYS A 89 -11.20 3.99 2.31
N ALA A 90 -10.28 4.34 1.42
CA ALA A 90 -10.55 5.23 0.28
C ALA A 90 -11.57 4.61 -0.69
N ASP A 91 -11.54 3.28 -0.88
CA ASP A 91 -12.50 2.54 -1.68
C ASP A 91 -13.88 2.56 -1.03
N ALA A 92 -13.97 2.32 0.29
CA ALA A 92 -15.21 2.37 1.05
C ALA A 92 -15.93 3.72 0.96
N VAL A 93 -15.19 4.84 0.97
CA VAL A 93 -15.74 6.19 0.71
C VAL A 93 -16.42 6.22 -0.67
N ARG A 94 -15.71 5.78 -1.72
CA ARG A 94 -16.24 5.76 -3.10
C ARG A 94 -17.47 4.86 -3.22
N SER A 95 -17.47 3.71 -2.54
CA SER A 95 -18.58 2.76 -2.55
C SER A 95 -19.79 3.21 -1.73
N ILE A 96 -19.61 4.08 -0.73
CA ILE A 96 -20.74 4.81 -0.10
C ILE A 96 -21.32 5.83 -1.08
N ASP A 97 -20.47 6.59 -1.79
CA ASP A 97 -20.91 7.63 -2.74
C ASP A 97 -21.67 7.05 -3.96
N THR A 98 -21.28 5.86 -4.46
CA THR A 98 -22.07 5.14 -5.48
C THR A 98 -23.28 4.40 -4.90
N GLY A 99 -23.39 4.31 -3.58
CA GLY A 99 -24.50 3.67 -2.88
C GLY A 99 -24.40 2.15 -2.78
N HIS A 100 -23.23 1.56 -3.02
CA HIS A 100 -22.94 0.13 -2.87
C HIS A 100 -22.72 -0.28 -1.39
N LEU A 101 -22.22 0.64 -0.56
CA LEU A 101 -22.14 0.51 0.90
C LEU A 101 -23.14 1.45 1.61
N ALA A 102 -23.54 1.10 2.83
CA ALA A 102 -24.05 2.06 3.82
C ALA A 102 -22.97 2.35 4.88
N PHE A 103 -23.18 3.39 5.68
CA PHE A 103 -22.42 3.63 6.90
C PHE A 103 -23.39 3.75 8.08
N ASP A 104 -23.19 2.95 9.13
CA ASP A 104 -23.93 3.02 10.39
C ASP A 104 -22.98 3.42 11.53
N ALA A 105 -22.89 4.73 11.77
CA ALA A 105 -22.16 5.35 12.88
C ALA A 105 -22.47 4.70 14.25
N SER A 106 -23.69 4.16 14.46
CA SER A 106 -24.08 3.54 15.72
C SER A 106 -23.44 2.16 15.98
N LYS A 107 -22.65 1.65 15.03
CA LYS A 107 -21.91 0.38 15.13
C LYS A 107 -20.41 0.55 15.34
N VAL A 108 -19.88 1.77 15.15
CA VAL A 108 -18.44 2.02 15.20
C VAL A 108 -17.82 1.55 16.51
N ASP A 109 -18.38 1.95 17.66
CA ASP A 109 -17.85 1.55 18.96
C ASP A 109 -17.86 0.02 19.13
N ALA A 110 -18.92 -0.68 18.71
CA ALA A 110 -18.99 -2.13 18.81
C ALA A 110 -17.97 -2.87 17.92
N CYS A 111 -17.61 -2.29 16.77
CA CYS A 111 -16.52 -2.78 15.92
C CYS A 111 -15.15 -2.58 16.59
N ILE A 112 -14.90 -1.38 17.13
CA ILE A 112 -13.64 -1.05 17.80
C ILE A 112 -13.46 -1.90 19.07
N ASP A 113 -14.48 -1.98 19.94
CA ASP A 113 -14.50 -2.84 21.12
C ASP A 113 -14.22 -4.32 20.76
N ALA A 114 -14.79 -4.81 19.64
CA ALA A 114 -14.59 -6.18 19.18
C ALA A 114 -13.16 -6.44 18.68
N PHE A 115 -12.50 -5.41 18.14
CA PHE A 115 -11.11 -5.44 17.68
C PHE A 115 -10.14 -5.40 18.87
N GLU A 116 -10.30 -4.43 19.78
CA GLU A 116 -9.49 -4.26 20.98
C GLU A 116 -9.60 -5.45 21.95
N ALA A 117 -10.72 -6.20 21.90
CA ALA A 117 -10.90 -7.44 22.66
C ALA A 117 -10.11 -8.66 22.15
N VAL A 118 -9.30 -8.51 21.09
CA VAL A 118 -8.43 -9.57 20.55
C VAL A 118 -6.99 -9.34 21.02
N GLY A 119 -6.59 -10.03 22.10
CA GLY A 119 -5.20 -9.98 22.57
C GLY A 119 -4.23 -10.70 21.62
N CYS A 120 -2.93 -10.36 21.71
CA CYS A 120 -1.87 -10.90 20.85
C CYS A 120 -1.86 -12.43 20.71
N ASN A 121 -2.20 -13.14 21.78
CA ASN A 121 -2.23 -14.61 21.85
C ASN A 121 -3.35 -15.25 21.03
N GLU A 122 -4.30 -14.46 20.52
CA GLU A 122 -5.47 -14.94 19.80
C GLU A 122 -5.32 -14.89 18.27
N GLY A 123 -4.21 -14.31 17.78
CA GLY A 123 -3.90 -14.16 16.36
C GLY A 123 -4.41 -12.83 15.78
N ASN A 124 -4.32 -12.70 14.44
CA ASN A 124 -4.67 -11.46 13.75
C ASN A 124 -6.17 -11.12 13.90
N PRO A 125 -6.55 -9.96 14.48
CA PRO A 125 -7.93 -9.55 14.71
C PRO A 125 -8.76 -9.42 13.43
N ILE A 126 -8.15 -8.99 12.32
CA ILE A 126 -8.87 -8.68 11.07
C ILE A 126 -9.54 -9.94 10.48
N GLY A 127 -8.98 -11.13 10.75
CA GLY A 127 -9.54 -12.42 10.37
C GLY A 127 -10.54 -13.02 11.36
N GLN A 128 -10.75 -12.42 12.54
CA GLN A 128 -11.61 -12.99 13.57
C GLN A 128 -13.09 -12.85 13.20
N ALA A 129 -13.86 -13.92 13.37
CA ALA A 129 -15.29 -13.92 13.08
C ALA A 129 -16.06 -12.80 13.83
N SER A 130 -15.70 -12.53 15.09
CA SER A 130 -16.33 -11.48 15.91
C SER A 130 -16.01 -10.07 15.42
N VAL A 131 -14.79 -9.84 14.89
CA VAL A 131 -14.39 -8.55 14.31
C VAL A 131 -15.08 -8.35 12.96
N ILE A 132 -15.10 -9.38 12.12
CA ILE A 132 -15.81 -9.36 10.83
C ILE A 132 -17.31 -9.09 11.03
N GLU A 133 -17.97 -9.76 11.99
CA GLU A 133 -19.39 -9.53 12.29
C GLU A 133 -19.66 -8.10 12.80
N ALA A 134 -18.85 -7.61 13.74
CA ALA A 134 -19.04 -6.30 14.34
C ALA A 134 -18.71 -5.15 13.37
N CYS A 135 -17.62 -5.26 12.61
CA CYS A 135 -17.15 -4.23 11.69
C CYS A 135 -17.89 -4.24 10.34
N GLY A 136 -18.28 -5.42 9.82
CA GLY A 136 -19.18 -5.50 8.66
C GLY A 136 -20.57 -4.89 8.91
N ALA A 137 -20.98 -4.75 10.18
CA ALA A 137 -22.19 -4.00 10.54
C ALA A 137 -22.02 -2.47 10.46
N VAL A 138 -20.78 -1.94 10.49
CA VAL A 138 -20.49 -0.50 10.29
C VAL A 138 -20.66 -0.12 8.83
N LEU A 139 -20.19 -0.98 7.92
CA LEU A 139 -20.21 -0.79 6.47
C LEU A 139 -21.02 -1.88 5.75
N PRO A 140 -22.34 -1.99 5.97
CA PRO A 140 -23.12 -3.07 5.38
C PRO A 140 -23.27 -2.89 3.87
N GLY A 141 -22.88 -3.94 3.13
CA GLY A 141 -23.08 -4.09 1.69
C GLY A 141 -24.55 -4.02 1.26
N LYS A 142 -24.77 -3.43 0.07
CA LYS A 142 -26.09 -3.25 -0.56
C LYS A 142 -26.22 -3.90 -1.94
N VAL A 143 -25.10 -4.27 -2.57
CA VAL A 143 -25.10 -4.91 -3.89
C VAL A 143 -25.64 -6.34 -3.74
N ALA A 144 -26.59 -6.75 -4.58
CA ALA A 144 -27.20 -8.07 -4.46
C ALA A 144 -26.27 -9.16 -5.00
N VAL A 145 -26.38 -10.38 -4.47
CA VAL A 145 -25.67 -11.55 -5.02
C VAL A 145 -26.06 -11.74 -6.50
N GLY A 146 -25.06 -11.76 -7.37
CA GLY A 146 -25.17 -11.83 -8.83
C GLY A 146 -24.98 -10.50 -9.56
N ASP A 147 -24.96 -9.37 -8.84
CA ASP A 147 -24.68 -8.03 -9.41
C ASP A 147 -23.18 -7.66 -9.32
N GLU A 148 -22.75 -6.64 -10.06
CA GLU A 148 -21.36 -6.15 -10.11
C GLU A 148 -20.98 -5.36 -8.84
N CYS A 149 -19.79 -5.62 -8.28
CA CYS A 149 -19.24 -4.96 -7.09
C CYS A 149 -17.86 -4.36 -7.36
N MET A 150 -17.48 -3.33 -6.60
CA MET A 150 -16.23 -2.57 -6.77
C MET A 150 -15.24 -2.74 -5.63
N SER A 151 -15.63 -3.27 -4.46
CA SER A 151 -14.77 -3.33 -3.27
C SER A 151 -13.48 -4.09 -3.53
N SER A 152 -12.40 -3.66 -2.87
CA SER A 152 -11.06 -4.17 -3.06
C SER A 152 -10.87 -5.58 -2.47
N ASP A 153 -9.72 -6.21 -2.77
CA ASP A 153 -9.52 -7.65 -2.55
C ASP A 153 -9.37 -8.04 -1.06
N PHE A 154 -9.35 -7.10 -0.09
CA PHE A 154 -8.85 -7.36 1.27
C PHE A 154 -9.90 -7.24 2.39
N TRP A 155 -10.22 -8.42 2.96
CA TRP A 155 -11.06 -8.63 4.14
C TRP A 155 -12.55 -8.32 3.97
N ASN A 156 -13.36 -9.00 4.79
CA ASN A 156 -14.83 -8.98 4.68
C ASN A 156 -15.46 -7.74 5.35
N VAL A 157 -14.66 -6.75 5.80
CA VAL A 157 -15.14 -5.56 6.54
C VAL A 157 -15.69 -4.48 5.59
N PHE A 158 -15.12 -4.39 4.38
CA PHE A 158 -15.46 -3.37 3.37
C PHE A 158 -16.30 -3.94 2.21
N ASP A 159 -16.93 -5.09 2.41
CA ASP A 159 -17.56 -5.83 1.33
C ASP A 159 -18.91 -5.23 0.91
N GLU A 160 -19.04 -4.91 -0.38
CA GLU A 160 -20.24 -4.32 -0.97
C GLU A 160 -21.44 -5.27 -1.05
N CYS A 161 -21.22 -6.57 -0.88
CA CYS A 161 -22.20 -7.60 -1.18
C CYS A 161 -23.13 -7.91 0.00
N ALA A 162 -24.43 -7.65 -0.19
CA ALA A 162 -25.49 -7.87 0.79
C ALA A 162 -25.67 -9.37 1.12
N GLY A 163 -24.94 -9.86 2.14
CA GLY A 163 -24.91 -11.28 2.53
C GLY A 163 -24.00 -12.14 1.65
N GLY A 164 -22.98 -11.54 1.05
CA GLY A 164 -22.03 -12.21 0.17
C GLY A 164 -20.63 -11.62 0.27
N TYR A 165 -19.80 -11.94 -0.72
CA TYR A 165 -18.50 -11.32 -0.91
C TYR A 165 -18.27 -10.92 -2.36
N CYS A 166 -17.43 -9.90 -2.58
CA CYS A 166 -17.04 -9.49 -3.92
C CYS A 166 -16.01 -10.47 -4.50
N ASP A 167 -16.41 -11.28 -5.49
CA ASP A 167 -15.53 -12.25 -6.16
C ASP A 167 -14.87 -11.61 -7.38
N ARG A 168 -13.54 -11.47 -7.33
CA ARG A 168 -12.71 -10.89 -8.39
C ARG A 168 -11.83 -11.96 -9.02
N ALA A 169 -11.61 -11.87 -10.33
CA ALA A 169 -10.74 -12.80 -11.03
C ALA A 169 -9.29 -12.73 -10.50
N PRO A 170 -8.63 -13.87 -10.19
CA PRO A 170 -7.26 -13.86 -9.67
C PRO A 170 -6.27 -13.09 -10.56
N GLY A 171 -5.40 -12.28 -9.96
CA GLY A 171 -4.46 -11.40 -10.67
C GLY A 171 -4.99 -9.96 -10.89
N SER A 172 -6.15 -9.64 -10.31
CA SER A 172 -6.78 -8.31 -10.25
C SER A 172 -6.05 -7.27 -9.39
N MET A 173 -5.17 -7.71 -8.47
CA MET A 173 -4.56 -6.85 -7.44
C MET A 173 -3.92 -5.59 -8.04
N GLY A 174 -4.26 -4.42 -7.48
CA GLY A 174 -3.77 -3.12 -7.94
C GLY A 174 -4.45 -2.60 -9.22
N ARG A 175 -5.68 -3.06 -9.49
CA ARG A 175 -6.59 -2.49 -10.49
C ARG A 175 -8.05 -2.44 -9.93
N VAL A 176 -8.80 -1.36 -10.16
CA VAL A 176 -10.24 -1.20 -9.82
C VAL A 176 -11.09 -2.16 -10.66
N CYS A 177 -11.07 -3.43 -10.27
CA CYS A 177 -11.76 -4.50 -10.96
C CYS A 177 -13.20 -4.63 -10.47
N LEU A 178 -14.18 -4.54 -11.38
CA LEU A 178 -15.53 -5.00 -11.07
C LEU A 178 -15.46 -6.51 -10.81
N GLY A 179 -15.87 -6.93 -9.62
CA GLY A 179 -16.16 -8.33 -9.31
C GLY A 179 -17.65 -8.62 -9.47
N GLU A 180 -18.04 -9.86 -9.18
CA GLU A 180 -19.45 -10.25 -9.04
C GLU A 180 -19.72 -10.60 -7.58
N CYS A 181 -20.81 -10.11 -7.00
CA CYS A 181 -21.20 -10.51 -5.65
C CYS A 181 -21.60 -11.99 -5.60
N LYS A 182 -20.82 -12.81 -4.89
CA LYS A 182 -21.15 -14.22 -4.65
C LYS A 182 -21.74 -14.39 -3.26
N ALA A 183 -22.71 -15.29 -3.12
CA ALA A 183 -23.16 -15.70 -1.80
C ALA A 183 -22.02 -16.44 -1.07
N TYR A 184 -21.93 -16.24 0.24
CA TYR A 184 -21.12 -17.12 1.09
C TYR A 184 -21.63 -18.56 1.01
N ILE A 185 -20.69 -19.50 1.13
CA ILE A 185 -21.01 -20.92 1.18
C ILE A 185 -21.30 -21.31 2.63
N ALA A 186 -22.54 -21.74 2.87
CA ALA A 186 -22.97 -22.22 4.17
C ALA A 186 -22.26 -23.51 4.61
N ALA A 187 -22.38 -23.84 5.89
CA ALA A 187 -21.87 -25.09 6.44
C ALA A 187 -22.28 -26.32 5.60
N ASP A 188 -21.37 -27.29 5.49
CA ASP A 188 -21.44 -28.49 4.65
C ASP A 188 -21.45 -28.23 3.11
N GLY A 189 -21.26 -26.99 2.65
CA GLY A 189 -21.16 -26.63 1.23
C GLY A 189 -19.75 -26.80 0.63
N ASP A 190 -19.67 -27.04 -0.68
CA ASP A 190 -18.42 -27.21 -1.44
C ASP A 190 -17.68 -25.87 -1.63
N CYS A 191 -16.43 -25.81 -1.18
CA CYS A 191 -15.53 -24.66 -1.28
C CYS A 191 -14.23 -24.95 -2.04
N THR A 192 -14.23 -25.95 -2.93
CA THR A 192 -13.04 -26.30 -3.74
C THR A 192 -12.69 -25.28 -4.84
N GLY A 193 -13.53 -24.28 -5.09
CA GLY A 193 -13.23 -23.17 -6.02
C GLY A 193 -12.16 -22.22 -5.48
N SER A 194 -11.28 -21.71 -6.35
CA SER A 194 -10.11 -20.91 -5.94
C SER A 194 -10.42 -19.65 -5.11
N ASN A 195 -11.64 -19.12 -5.25
CA ASN A 195 -12.10 -17.90 -4.58
C ASN A 195 -13.29 -18.17 -3.63
N ALA A 196 -13.66 -19.44 -3.42
CA ALA A 196 -14.85 -19.84 -2.69
C ALA A 196 -14.74 -19.48 -1.19
N ARG A 197 -15.52 -18.48 -0.73
CA ARG A 197 -15.58 -18.10 0.69
C ARG A 197 -16.76 -18.75 1.42
N CYS A 198 -16.48 -19.33 2.58
CA CYS A 198 -17.48 -19.80 3.52
C CYS A 198 -18.13 -18.64 4.30
N GLU A 199 -19.29 -18.86 4.91
CA GLU A 199 -19.93 -17.87 5.80
C GLU A 199 -18.96 -17.40 6.92
N PRO A 200 -19.03 -16.14 7.38
CA PRO A 200 -18.19 -15.64 8.47
C PRO A 200 -18.20 -16.56 9.69
N GLY A 201 -17.00 -16.94 10.16
CA GLY A 201 -16.81 -17.92 11.23
C GLY A 201 -16.71 -19.38 10.79
N LEU A 202 -16.81 -19.67 9.49
CA LEU A 202 -16.46 -20.95 8.88
C LEU A 202 -15.14 -20.85 8.11
N THR A 203 -14.47 -21.99 7.90
CA THR A 203 -13.30 -22.14 7.04
C THR A 203 -13.52 -23.27 6.04
N CYS A 204 -12.81 -23.25 4.92
CA CYS A 204 -12.80 -24.37 3.99
C CYS A 204 -11.95 -25.51 4.58
N ASN A 205 -12.60 -26.62 4.91
CA ASN A 205 -12.01 -27.83 5.48
C ASN A 205 -12.13 -28.97 4.48
N ASP A 206 -11.02 -29.43 3.90
CA ASP A 206 -11.01 -30.56 2.94
C ASP A 206 -11.98 -30.37 1.75
N GLY A 207 -12.15 -29.12 1.30
CA GLY A 207 -13.10 -28.74 0.26
C GLY A 207 -14.55 -28.54 0.71
N THR A 208 -14.83 -28.59 2.02
CA THR A 208 -16.17 -28.36 2.60
C THR A 208 -16.15 -27.26 3.64
N CYS A 209 -17.11 -26.32 3.60
CA CYS A 209 -17.23 -25.28 4.61
C CYS A 209 -17.66 -25.85 5.97
N GLY A 210 -16.90 -25.57 7.02
CA GLY A 210 -17.18 -26.03 8.37
C GLY A 210 -16.55 -25.13 9.43
N PRO A 211 -16.75 -25.43 10.73
CA PRO A 211 -16.10 -24.67 11.79
C PRO A 211 -14.55 -24.76 11.67
N PRO A 212 -13.81 -23.80 12.24
CA PRO A 212 -12.36 -23.89 12.34
C PRO A 212 -11.88 -25.15 13.05
N ARG A 213 -10.63 -25.53 12.79
CA ARG A 213 -10.03 -26.78 13.29
C ARG A 213 -9.74 -26.69 14.79
N SER A 214 -10.25 -27.67 15.54
CA SER A 214 -10.06 -27.80 16.99
C SER A 214 -8.70 -28.42 17.34
N VAL A 215 -8.32 -28.38 18.62
CA VAL A 215 -7.01 -28.85 19.11
C VAL A 215 -6.66 -30.27 18.61
N GLY A 216 -5.46 -30.40 18.03
CA GLY A 216 -4.92 -31.65 17.51
C GLY A 216 -5.39 -32.03 16.10
N GLN A 217 -6.29 -31.27 15.48
CA GLN A 217 -6.68 -31.47 14.08
C GLN A 217 -5.65 -30.86 13.11
N ASP A 218 -5.53 -31.45 11.93
CA ASP A 218 -4.71 -30.95 10.82
C ASP A 218 -5.24 -29.60 10.33
N CYS A 219 -4.33 -28.65 10.14
CA CYS A 219 -4.61 -27.28 9.71
C CYS A 219 -3.79 -26.85 8.49
N SER A 220 -3.17 -27.79 7.78
CA SER A 220 -2.37 -27.53 6.57
C SER A 220 -3.14 -26.80 5.45
N ALA A 221 -4.48 -26.90 5.46
CA ALA A 221 -5.37 -26.27 4.49
C ALA A 221 -6.48 -25.41 5.13
N SER A 222 -6.46 -25.16 6.45
CA SER A 222 -7.61 -24.60 7.18
C SER A 222 -7.22 -23.86 8.45
N SER A 223 -7.95 -22.80 8.83
CA SER A 223 -7.73 -22.06 10.07
C SER A 223 -8.14 -22.86 11.32
N CYS A 224 -7.47 -22.59 12.45
CA CYS A 224 -7.80 -23.16 13.76
C CYS A 224 -8.88 -22.36 14.51
N GLU A 225 -9.48 -22.95 15.54
CA GLU A 225 -10.36 -22.24 16.48
C GLU A 225 -9.63 -21.07 17.18
N ARG A 226 -10.38 -20.05 17.61
CA ARG A 226 -9.84 -18.84 18.27
C ARG A 226 -8.97 -19.21 19.47
N GLY A 227 -7.78 -18.61 19.55
CA GLY A 227 -6.79 -18.91 20.61
C GLY A 227 -5.94 -20.16 20.35
N LEU A 228 -6.04 -20.77 19.16
CA LEU A 228 -5.17 -21.85 18.70
C LEU A 228 -4.28 -21.39 17.55
N THR A 229 -3.06 -21.93 17.48
CA THR A 229 -2.11 -21.69 16.39
C THR A 229 -1.86 -22.96 15.58
N CYS A 230 -1.73 -22.81 14.26
CA CYS A 230 -1.39 -23.89 13.34
C CYS A 230 0.14 -24.03 13.22
N ILE A 231 0.74 -25.12 13.72
CA ILE A 231 2.21 -25.25 13.75
C ILE A 231 2.72 -26.70 13.69
N GLY A 232 3.89 -26.88 13.06
CA GLY A 232 4.63 -28.14 12.92
C GLY A 232 4.77 -28.64 11.47
N GLU A 233 5.67 -29.59 11.22
CA GLU A 233 5.86 -30.19 9.88
C GLU A 233 4.61 -30.93 9.37
N SER A 234 3.90 -31.60 10.29
CA SER A 234 2.50 -32.01 10.12
C SER A 234 1.68 -31.02 10.94
N PRO A 235 1.24 -29.89 10.35
CA PRO A 235 0.75 -28.76 11.13
C PRO A 235 -0.60 -29.10 11.75
N THR A 236 -0.67 -28.98 13.08
CA THR A 236 -1.89 -29.19 13.84
C THR A 236 -2.24 -27.97 14.66
N CYS A 237 -3.53 -27.80 14.98
CA CYS A 237 -3.99 -26.75 15.87
C CYS A 237 -3.57 -27.02 17.31
N ARG A 238 -2.83 -26.09 17.90
CA ARG A 238 -2.29 -26.20 19.26
C ARG A 238 -2.75 -25.04 20.13
N THR A 239 -2.94 -25.33 21.41
CA THR A 239 -3.27 -24.31 22.41
C THR A 239 -2.08 -23.37 22.57
N VAL A 240 -2.33 -22.06 22.47
CA VAL A 240 -1.32 -21.04 22.75
C VAL A 240 -1.13 -20.90 24.25
N VAL A 241 0.11 -21.00 24.71
CA VAL A 241 0.50 -20.97 26.12
C VAL A 241 1.34 -19.72 26.38
N ALA A 242 0.90 -18.90 27.34
CA ALA A 242 1.62 -17.69 27.72
C ALA A 242 3.00 -17.98 28.34
N VAL A 243 3.87 -16.98 28.36
CA VAL A 243 5.20 -17.00 29.01
C VAL A 243 5.12 -17.59 30.42
N GLY A 244 6.05 -18.48 30.74
CA GLY A 244 6.13 -19.23 31.99
C GLY A 244 5.19 -20.44 32.08
N GLY A 245 4.32 -20.67 31.08
CA GLY A 245 3.48 -21.86 31.00
C GLY A 245 4.21 -23.10 30.44
N ASP A 246 3.62 -24.26 30.69
CA ASP A 246 4.11 -25.59 30.26
C ASP A 246 3.83 -25.81 28.77
N CYS A 247 4.89 -26.09 28.01
CA CYS A 247 4.85 -26.37 26.58
C CYS A 247 5.36 -27.79 26.21
N SER A 248 5.56 -28.66 27.21
CA SER A 248 5.91 -30.09 26.99
C SER A 248 4.81 -30.88 26.25
N LEU A 249 3.58 -30.37 26.26
CA LEU A 249 2.45 -31.03 25.65
C LEU A 249 2.51 -30.88 24.13
N GLU A 250 2.49 -31.99 23.39
CA GLU A 250 2.46 -32.00 21.92
C GLU A 250 1.31 -31.16 21.32
N THR A 251 0.25 -30.93 22.11
CA THR A 251 -0.93 -30.12 21.76
C THR A 251 -0.81 -28.64 22.13
N SER A 252 0.36 -28.18 22.57
CA SER A 252 0.63 -26.80 22.98
C SER A 252 1.74 -26.16 22.14
N THR A 253 1.73 -24.83 22.11
CA THR A 253 2.81 -24.00 21.57
C THR A 253 2.87 -22.71 22.38
N CYS A 254 4.00 -22.04 22.37
CA CYS A 254 4.14 -20.77 23.08
C CYS A 254 3.47 -19.62 22.31
N ALA A 255 2.95 -18.66 23.08
CA ALA A 255 2.57 -17.34 22.59
C ALA A 255 3.77 -16.68 21.92
N TYR A 256 3.60 -16.15 20.71
CA TYR A 256 4.64 -15.33 20.09
C TYR A 256 4.88 -14.06 20.94
N PRO A 257 6.13 -13.61 21.16
CA PRO A 257 7.38 -14.12 20.60
C PRO A 257 8.14 -15.12 21.50
N ALA A 258 7.47 -15.80 22.44
CA ALA A 258 8.11 -16.80 23.30
C ALA A 258 8.37 -18.14 22.58
N LEU A 259 9.43 -18.84 23.00
CA LEU A 259 9.79 -20.18 22.55
C LEU A 259 9.71 -21.22 23.67
N CYS A 260 9.50 -22.47 23.28
CA CYS A 260 9.47 -23.60 24.22
C CYS A 260 10.90 -24.07 24.53
N ILE A 261 11.39 -23.80 25.74
CA ILE A 261 12.76 -24.15 26.15
C ILE A 261 12.70 -24.81 27.53
N ASP A 262 13.23 -26.02 27.65
CA ASP A 262 13.12 -26.87 28.85
C ASP A 262 11.65 -27.03 29.31
N ASP A 263 10.76 -27.40 28.39
CA ASP A 263 9.32 -27.60 28.64
C ASP A 263 8.55 -26.35 29.13
N VAL A 264 9.15 -25.16 29.10
CA VAL A 264 8.53 -23.89 29.53
C VAL A 264 8.63 -22.82 28.43
N CYS A 265 7.55 -22.06 28.25
CA CYS A 265 7.56 -20.90 27.36
C CYS A 265 8.41 -19.76 27.92
N LYS A 266 9.46 -19.35 27.20
CA LYS A 266 10.38 -18.28 27.59
C LYS A 266 10.48 -17.25 26.46
N GLN A 267 10.51 -15.98 26.85
CA GLN A 267 10.88 -14.83 26.01
C GLN A 267 12.09 -14.15 26.68
N ASP A 268 12.52 -12.99 26.15
CA ASP A 268 13.65 -12.21 26.67
C ASP A 268 14.92 -13.08 26.80
N LEU A 269 15.16 -13.91 25.79
CA LEU A 269 16.18 -14.95 25.83
C LEU A 269 17.59 -14.37 25.84
N ALA A 270 18.42 -14.87 26.75
CA ALA A 270 19.80 -14.41 26.93
C ALA A 270 20.73 -14.97 25.84
N VAL A 271 21.93 -14.37 25.74
CA VAL A 271 23.00 -14.80 24.81
C VAL A 271 23.27 -16.32 24.92
N GLY A 272 23.33 -16.99 23.76
CA GLY A 272 23.55 -18.44 23.64
C GLY A 272 22.31 -19.30 23.94
N GLN A 273 21.11 -18.71 24.00
CA GLN A 273 19.85 -19.45 24.04
C GLN A 273 19.25 -19.59 22.63
N PRO A 274 18.55 -20.69 22.32
CA PRO A 274 18.00 -20.92 20.99
C PRO A 274 16.86 -19.95 20.67
N CYS A 275 16.85 -19.44 19.44
CA CYS A 275 15.89 -18.48 18.91
C CYS A 275 15.40 -18.88 17.51
N ARG A 276 14.37 -18.19 17.03
CA ARG A 276 13.77 -18.34 15.69
C ARG A 276 13.50 -17.02 15.00
N THR A 277 13.46 -15.93 15.75
CA THR A 277 13.36 -14.54 15.31
C THR A 277 14.05 -13.64 16.36
N GLU A 278 14.36 -12.40 16.00
CA GLU A 278 14.98 -11.42 16.91
C GLU A 278 14.12 -11.14 18.15
N GLU A 279 12.79 -11.11 18.01
CA GLU A 279 11.87 -10.79 19.11
C GLU A 279 11.79 -11.88 20.19
N ASN A 280 12.43 -13.05 19.99
CA ASN A 280 12.56 -14.04 21.07
C ASN A 280 13.65 -13.63 22.08
N CYS A 281 14.65 -12.86 21.64
CA CYS A 281 15.82 -12.50 22.42
C CYS A 281 15.54 -11.31 23.36
N ALA A 282 16.39 -11.13 24.37
CA ALA A 282 16.32 -9.96 25.24
C ALA A 282 16.63 -8.67 24.47
N GLU A 283 16.07 -7.54 24.93
CA GLU A 283 16.27 -6.21 24.32
C GLU A 283 17.75 -5.92 24.02
N GLY A 284 18.05 -5.62 22.74
CA GLY A 284 19.40 -5.35 22.25
C GLY A 284 20.21 -6.59 21.84
N LEU A 285 19.61 -7.78 21.83
CA LEU A 285 20.15 -9.00 21.23
C LEU A 285 19.33 -9.40 19.99
N TYR A 286 19.93 -10.15 19.07
CA TYR A 286 19.27 -10.70 17.89
C TYR A 286 19.41 -12.21 17.78
N CYS A 287 18.75 -12.81 16.79
CA CYS A 287 18.85 -14.21 16.46
C CYS A 287 19.86 -14.47 15.32
N VAL A 288 20.95 -15.19 15.58
CA VAL A 288 21.95 -15.59 14.57
C VAL A 288 21.74 -17.05 14.18
N TYR A 289 21.70 -17.33 12.88
CA TYR A 289 21.66 -18.70 12.35
C TYR A 289 23.04 -19.14 11.86
N ASP A 290 23.43 -20.39 12.11
CA ASP A 290 24.68 -20.98 11.58
C ASP A 290 24.60 -21.28 10.06
N GLY A 291 23.44 -21.05 9.44
CA GLY A 291 23.25 -21.08 7.99
C GLY A 291 21.80 -21.44 7.59
N PRO A 292 21.46 -21.42 6.29
CA PRO A 292 20.10 -21.69 5.81
C PRO A 292 19.61 -23.14 5.97
N GLU A 293 20.49 -24.05 6.42
CA GLU A 293 20.12 -25.44 6.76
C GLU A 293 19.73 -25.62 8.23
N ASP A 294 19.97 -24.63 9.10
CA ASP A 294 19.59 -24.68 10.51
C ASP A 294 18.49 -23.65 10.83
N PRO A 295 17.24 -24.08 11.08
CA PRO A 295 16.13 -23.18 11.41
C PRO A 295 16.13 -22.72 12.88
N GLU A 296 17.07 -23.19 13.70
CA GLU A 296 17.24 -22.80 15.10
C GLU A 296 18.50 -21.94 15.22
N GLY A 297 18.32 -20.63 15.44
CA GLY A 297 19.43 -19.72 15.70
C GLY A 297 19.80 -19.69 17.18
N GLU A 298 20.84 -18.92 17.54
CA GLU A 298 21.14 -18.55 18.94
C GLU A 298 21.08 -17.02 19.13
N CYS A 299 20.56 -16.58 20.28
CA CYS A 299 20.58 -15.17 20.65
C CYS A 299 22.01 -14.68 20.86
N ALA A 300 22.40 -13.54 20.30
CA ALA A 300 23.75 -13.00 20.47
C ALA A 300 23.79 -11.45 20.56
N GLU A 301 24.90 -10.94 21.10
CA GLU A 301 25.19 -9.50 21.18
C GLU A 301 25.60 -8.95 19.80
N PRO A 302 25.19 -7.72 19.44
CA PRO A 302 25.63 -7.03 18.23
C PRO A 302 27.13 -6.99 17.94
N ILE A 303 27.47 -7.40 16.72
CA ILE A 303 28.85 -7.34 16.20
C ILE A 303 29.18 -5.93 15.70
N GLY A 304 30.38 -5.48 16.07
CA GLY A 304 30.82 -4.10 15.90
C GLY A 304 31.36 -3.78 14.51
N GLU A 305 31.66 -2.50 14.28
CA GLU A 305 32.20 -2.03 13.01
C GLU A 305 33.48 -2.78 12.60
N GLY A 306 33.48 -3.33 11.39
CA GLY A 306 34.58 -4.07 10.79
C GLY A 306 34.61 -5.58 11.09
N GLU A 307 33.74 -6.08 11.96
CA GLU A 307 33.58 -7.52 12.21
C GLU A 307 32.84 -8.23 11.06
N THR A 308 33.02 -9.55 10.93
CA THR A 308 32.40 -10.34 9.85
C THR A 308 30.92 -10.57 10.16
N CYS A 309 30.05 -10.29 9.20
CA CYS A 309 28.60 -10.48 9.32
C CYS A 309 28.07 -11.40 8.21
N ASP A 310 26.84 -11.89 8.39
CA ASP A 310 26.07 -12.53 7.34
C ASP A 310 25.13 -11.51 6.67
N PRO A 311 25.07 -11.41 5.33
CA PRO A 311 24.24 -10.44 4.63
C PRO A 311 22.73 -10.78 4.65
N ASP A 312 22.37 -12.05 4.88
CA ASP A 312 20.97 -12.49 4.95
C ASP A 312 20.42 -12.36 6.38
N TRP A 313 21.28 -12.48 7.40
CA TRP A 313 20.95 -12.46 8.84
C TRP A 313 21.65 -11.31 9.59
N GLY A 314 21.59 -10.11 9.01
CA GLY A 314 22.41 -8.95 9.38
C GLY A 314 22.40 -8.58 10.87
N ALA A 315 23.51 -8.90 11.54
CA ALA A 315 23.67 -8.87 13.00
C ALA A 315 24.53 -7.68 13.51
N CYS A 316 24.45 -6.50 12.90
CA CYS A 316 25.35 -5.39 13.25
C CYS A 316 24.80 -4.49 14.38
N GLU A 317 25.68 -3.79 15.12
CA GLU A 317 25.28 -2.74 16.08
C GLU A 317 24.35 -1.69 15.44
N GLN A 318 23.46 -1.08 16.25
CA GLN A 318 22.50 -0.09 15.77
C GLN A 318 23.18 1.06 14.98
N GLY A 319 22.71 1.30 13.75
CA GLY A 319 23.29 2.27 12.83
C GLY A 319 24.39 1.71 11.93
N LEU A 320 24.75 0.43 12.07
CA LEU A 320 25.56 -0.34 11.14
C LEU A 320 24.67 -1.26 10.28
N GLY A 321 25.26 -1.87 9.25
CA GLY A 321 24.63 -2.90 8.42
C GLY A 321 25.67 -3.77 7.73
N CYS A 322 25.26 -4.96 7.28
CA CYS A 322 26.18 -5.94 6.71
C CYS A 322 26.53 -5.64 5.23
N SER A 323 27.80 -5.34 4.96
CA SER A 323 28.26 -4.92 3.63
C SER A 323 27.99 -5.99 2.56
N GLN A 324 27.36 -5.61 1.45
CA GLN A 324 26.99 -6.52 0.35
C GLN A 324 28.18 -7.09 -0.47
N VAL A 325 29.42 -6.73 -0.11
CA VAL A 325 30.64 -7.17 -0.82
C VAL A 325 31.49 -8.08 0.06
N ALA A 326 31.81 -9.26 -0.45
CA ALA A 326 32.65 -10.23 0.26
C ALA A 326 34.10 -9.73 0.44
N PRO A 327 34.73 -9.90 1.62
CA PRO A 327 34.17 -10.49 2.84
C PRO A 327 33.19 -9.53 3.51
N HIS A 328 31.98 -10.03 3.77
CA HIS A 328 30.88 -9.28 4.38
C HIS A 328 31.27 -8.80 5.78
N LYS A 329 31.10 -7.51 6.04
CA LYS A 329 31.49 -6.85 7.31
C LYS A 329 30.45 -5.83 7.75
N CYS A 330 30.30 -5.67 9.05
CA CYS A 330 29.52 -4.56 9.59
C CYS A 330 30.22 -3.24 9.25
N VAL A 331 29.50 -2.37 8.54
CA VAL A 331 29.90 -1.02 8.17
C VAL A 331 28.76 -0.08 8.54
N LYS A 332 28.96 1.24 8.56
CA LYS A 332 27.85 2.18 8.78
C LYS A 332 26.69 1.89 7.80
N ALA A 333 25.46 1.92 8.29
CA ALA A 333 24.28 1.74 7.44
C ALA A 333 24.14 2.87 6.41
N LEU A 334 24.59 4.08 6.76
CA LEU A 334 24.69 5.24 5.89
C LEU A 334 26.16 5.69 5.82
N GLY A 335 26.68 5.90 4.61
CA GLY A 335 28.02 6.46 4.41
C GLY A 335 28.03 7.99 4.49
N GLY A 336 29.02 8.57 5.17
CA GLY A 336 29.28 10.01 5.17
C GLY A 336 29.98 10.51 3.90
N GLU A 337 30.23 11.82 3.80
CA GLU A 337 30.84 12.40 2.59
C GLU A 337 32.25 11.85 2.30
N GLU A 338 32.47 11.37 1.08
CA GLU A 338 33.65 10.64 0.60
C GLU A 338 33.92 9.28 1.28
N GLU A 339 32.97 8.76 2.07
CA GLU A 339 33.00 7.38 2.58
C GLU A 339 32.35 6.39 1.58
N ALA A 340 32.57 5.09 1.78
CA ALA A 340 31.85 4.08 1.02
C ALA A 340 30.35 4.14 1.35
N CYS A 341 29.48 3.88 0.37
CA CYS A 341 28.06 3.77 0.63
C CYS A 341 27.79 2.66 1.64
N GLY A 342 27.03 3.00 2.67
CA GLY A 342 26.49 2.03 3.62
C GLY A 342 25.43 1.14 2.96
N THR A 343 25.00 0.12 3.69
CA THR A 343 23.98 -0.84 3.21
C THR A 343 22.66 -0.19 2.83
N SER A 344 22.32 0.93 3.48
CA SER A 344 21.10 1.71 3.31
C SER A 344 21.36 3.01 2.52
N GLY A 345 22.57 3.18 1.95
CA GLY A 345 22.95 4.34 1.14
C GLY A 345 23.88 5.32 1.86
N CYS A 346 23.50 6.59 1.90
CA CYS A 346 24.33 7.70 2.37
C CYS A 346 23.57 8.59 3.35
N GLU A 347 24.29 9.34 4.18
CA GLU A 347 23.69 10.33 5.09
C GLU A 347 22.88 11.40 4.33
N GLU A 348 22.03 12.15 5.05
CA GLU A 348 21.17 13.19 4.44
C GLU A 348 21.97 14.18 3.59
N ASN A 349 21.39 14.58 2.45
CA ASN A 349 22.00 15.46 1.45
C ASN A 349 23.24 14.88 0.73
N LEU A 350 23.47 13.57 0.82
CA LEU A 350 24.44 12.83 0.01
C LEU A 350 23.74 11.88 -0.98
N TRP A 351 24.49 11.38 -1.97
CA TRP A 351 24.05 10.30 -2.88
C TRP A 351 25.18 9.30 -3.13
N CYS A 352 24.80 8.06 -3.45
CA CYS A 352 25.74 6.98 -3.69
C CYS A 352 26.22 6.92 -5.15
N GLN A 353 27.49 7.25 -5.41
CA GLN A 353 28.12 7.11 -6.72
C GLN A 353 28.78 5.75 -6.88
N TYR A 354 28.11 4.83 -7.59
CA TYR A 354 28.69 3.54 -7.96
C TYR A 354 29.77 3.68 -9.03
N SER A 355 31.04 3.52 -8.66
CA SER A 355 32.19 3.55 -9.58
C SER A 355 32.78 2.15 -9.79
N GLY A 356 32.05 1.32 -10.53
CA GLY A 356 32.43 -0.09 -10.75
C GLY A 356 31.44 -1.05 -10.09
N PRO A 357 31.82 -2.32 -9.88
CA PRO A 357 30.83 -3.39 -9.78
C PRO A 357 29.94 -3.35 -8.52
N PHE A 358 30.46 -3.10 -7.30
CA PHE A 358 29.66 -3.27 -6.07
C PHE A 358 29.96 -2.34 -4.87
N VAL A 359 30.85 -1.34 -5.00
CA VAL A 359 31.07 -0.34 -3.93
C VAL A 359 30.93 1.05 -4.52
N GLY A 360 29.94 1.80 -4.06
CA GLY A 360 29.83 3.23 -4.34
C GLY A 360 30.52 4.08 -3.27
N VAL A 361 30.69 5.36 -3.59
CA VAL A 361 31.17 6.39 -2.66
C VAL A 361 30.09 7.44 -2.49
N CYS A 362 29.85 7.87 -1.26
CA CYS A 362 28.87 8.91 -0.95
C CYS A 362 29.44 10.29 -1.26
N HIS A 363 28.73 11.08 -2.05
CA HIS A 363 29.12 12.46 -2.36
C HIS A 363 27.98 13.42 -2.05
N ALA A 364 28.29 14.68 -1.72
CA ALA A 364 27.28 15.72 -1.56
C ALA A 364 26.38 15.86 -2.79
N LEU A 365 25.07 15.93 -2.56
CA LEU A 365 24.06 16.27 -3.57
C LEU A 365 24.43 17.60 -4.24
N ARG A 366 24.19 17.65 -5.53
CA ARG A 366 24.67 18.70 -6.40
C ARG A 366 23.62 19.81 -6.48
N GLY A 367 24.03 21.01 -6.08
CA GLY A 367 23.21 22.22 -6.17
C GLY A 367 23.08 22.72 -7.61
N ASN A 368 22.26 23.75 -7.80
CA ASN A 368 22.00 24.35 -9.11
C ASN A 368 23.32 24.74 -9.83
N ASN A 369 23.42 24.41 -11.12
CA ASN A 369 24.60 24.54 -11.99
C ASN A 369 25.85 23.74 -11.58
N GLN A 370 25.75 22.78 -10.65
CA GLN A 370 26.84 21.83 -10.38
C GLN A 370 26.73 20.57 -11.25
N ALA A 371 27.88 19.95 -11.54
CA ALA A 371 27.95 18.77 -12.41
C ALA A 371 27.34 17.52 -11.74
N CYS A 372 26.59 16.75 -12.52
CA CYS A 372 25.77 15.61 -12.09
C CYS A 372 25.93 14.41 -13.04
N VAL A 373 25.42 13.23 -12.63
CA VAL A 373 25.43 12.00 -13.45
C VAL A 373 24.03 11.40 -13.68
N GLY A 374 23.02 11.95 -13.00
CA GLY A 374 21.61 11.55 -13.04
C GLY A 374 20.82 12.33 -12.00
N ASP A 375 19.48 12.33 -12.09
CA ASP A 375 18.61 13.16 -11.25
C ASP A 375 18.84 12.94 -9.74
N TYR A 376 19.07 11.69 -9.33
CA TYR A 376 19.40 11.28 -7.96
C TYR A 376 20.71 11.85 -7.40
N SER A 377 21.54 12.50 -8.23
CA SER A 377 22.74 13.21 -7.76
C SER A 377 22.50 14.69 -7.46
N CYS A 378 21.30 15.21 -7.72
CA CYS A 378 20.92 16.61 -7.52
C CYS A 378 20.16 16.83 -6.19
N MET A 379 20.27 18.03 -5.60
CA MET A 379 19.45 18.38 -4.42
C MET A 379 17.95 18.30 -4.72
N ALA A 380 17.13 18.03 -3.70
CA ALA A 380 15.67 17.91 -3.84
C ALA A 380 15.06 19.11 -4.60
N GLY A 381 14.24 18.81 -5.62
CA GLY A 381 13.65 19.81 -6.51
C GLY A 381 14.59 20.33 -7.62
N LEU A 382 15.72 19.67 -7.87
CA LEU A 382 16.60 19.90 -9.02
C LEU A 382 16.75 18.61 -9.86
N TYR A 383 17.04 18.77 -11.15
CA TYR A 383 17.11 17.70 -12.14
C TYR A 383 18.42 17.77 -12.94
N CYS A 384 19.00 16.63 -13.25
CA CYS A 384 20.22 16.46 -14.03
C CYS A 384 19.87 16.30 -15.52
N GLY A 385 19.97 17.38 -16.29
CA GLY A 385 19.69 17.30 -17.72
C GLY A 385 20.94 17.05 -18.58
N SER A 386 20.76 17.16 -19.90
CA SER A 386 21.74 16.76 -20.93
C SER A 386 23.10 17.46 -20.90
N ASP A 387 23.19 18.67 -20.35
CA ASP A 387 24.46 19.39 -20.17
C ASP A 387 25.32 18.85 -19.00
N GLY A 388 24.83 17.83 -18.30
CA GLY A 388 25.50 17.18 -17.18
C GLY A 388 25.53 18.06 -15.93
N LYS A 389 24.57 18.97 -15.75
CA LYS A 389 24.41 19.76 -14.52
C LYS A 389 22.99 19.69 -13.95
N CYS A 390 22.88 20.00 -12.66
CA CYS A 390 21.61 20.13 -11.96
C CYS A 390 20.96 21.49 -12.21
N HIS A 391 19.67 21.52 -12.54
CA HIS A 391 18.89 22.75 -12.73
C HIS A 391 17.54 22.63 -12.01
N PRO A 392 16.92 23.75 -11.58
CA PRO A 392 15.52 23.73 -11.15
C PRO A 392 14.59 23.42 -12.34
N PRO A 393 13.31 23.06 -12.10
CA PRO A 393 12.31 22.92 -13.15
C PRO A 393 12.33 24.09 -14.13
N GLY A 394 12.40 23.79 -15.42
CA GLY A 394 12.44 24.80 -16.47
C GLY A 394 11.11 25.53 -16.63
N ASP A 395 11.18 26.85 -16.80
CA ASP A 395 10.14 27.63 -17.48
C ASP A 395 10.18 27.34 -19.00
N GLU A 396 9.27 27.91 -19.79
CA GLU A 396 9.23 27.75 -21.25
C GLU A 396 10.58 28.15 -21.90
N ASN A 397 11.14 27.29 -22.76
CA ASN A 397 12.50 27.33 -23.32
C ASN A 397 13.64 27.22 -22.28
N GLY A 398 13.31 26.96 -21.01
CA GLY A 398 14.26 26.57 -19.97
C GLY A 398 14.73 25.12 -20.16
N PHE A 399 15.81 24.76 -19.50
CA PHE A 399 16.45 23.45 -19.63
C PHE A 399 15.74 22.36 -18.79
N CYS A 400 15.86 21.08 -19.20
CA CYS A 400 15.12 19.97 -18.60
C CYS A 400 15.81 18.59 -18.72
N SER A 401 15.23 17.58 -18.05
CA SER A 401 15.60 16.16 -18.15
C SER A 401 14.60 15.44 -19.06
N VAL A 402 15.10 14.80 -20.12
CA VAL A 402 14.25 14.17 -21.16
C VAL A 402 13.43 12.97 -20.67
N SER A 403 13.77 12.42 -19.50
CA SER A 403 13.08 11.28 -18.89
C SER A 403 12.15 11.65 -17.73
N GLU A 404 12.12 12.92 -17.28
CA GLU A 404 11.43 13.31 -16.05
C GLU A 404 10.54 14.54 -16.27
N LYS A 405 9.22 14.35 -16.20
CA LYS A 405 8.20 15.40 -16.39
C LYS A 405 8.38 16.54 -15.40
N ALA A 406 8.69 16.23 -14.14
CA ALA A 406 8.83 17.21 -13.07
C ALA A 406 10.02 18.17 -13.26
N SER A 407 10.90 17.89 -14.24
CA SER A 407 11.94 18.83 -14.67
C SER A 407 11.42 20.04 -15.47
N CYS A 408 10.11 20.11 -15.75
CA CYS A 408 9.43 21.26 -16.35
C CYS A 408 8.28 21.75 -15.46
N LYS A 409 7.97 23.06 -15.52
CA LYS A 409 6.90 23.65 -14.70
C LYS A 409 5.53 23.57 -15.36
N GLY A 410 4.51 23.21 -14.57
CA GLY A 410 3.12 23.20 -15.01
C GLY A 410 2.88 22.10 -16.04
N ASP A 411 2.25 22.48 -17.16
CA ASP A 411 1.89 21.57 -18.26
C ASP A 411 2.97 21.49 -19.36
N LEU A 412 4.16 22.07 -19.13
CA LEU A 412 5.30 21.98 -20.04
C LEU A 412 5.93 20.57 -20.01
N PHE A 413 6.50 20.14 -21.14
CA PHE A 413 7.24 18.88 -21.26
C PHE A 413 8.67 19.10 -21.77
N CYS A 414 9.57 18.14 -21.54
CA CYS A 414 10.94 18.23 -22.03
C CYS A 414 11.03 17.75 -23.49
N ALA A 415 11.19 18.67 -24.45
CA ALA A 415 11.37 18.37 -25.87
C ALA A 415 12.78 17.79 -26.12
N ARG A 416 12.87 16.62 -26.77
CA ARG A 416 14.13 15.85 -26.87
C ARG A 416 15.14 16.43 -27.86
N ASP A 417 14.66 17.10 -28.90
CA ASP A 417 15.45 17.70 -29.97
C ASP A 417 16.21 18.95 -29.52
N THR A 418 15.57 19.76 -28.66
CA THR A 418 16.11 21.01 -28.10
C THR A 418 16.66 20.84 -26.68
N VAL A 419 16.21 19.81 -25.96
CA VAL A 419 16.37 19.60 -24.51
C VAL A 419 15.94 20.83 -23.70
N THR A 420 14.75 21.34 -24.04
CA THR A 420 14.11 22.45 -23.34
C THR A 420 12.64 22.17 -23.04
N CYS A 421 12.11 22.82 -22.00
CA CYS A 421 10.69 22.77 -21.66
C CYS A 421 9.88 23.51 -22.71
N GLN A 422 9.02 22.80 -23.42
CA GLN A 422 8.13 23.35 -24.46
C GLN A 422 6.67 23.13 -24.08
N GLN A 423 5.79 23.91 -24.70
CA GLN A 423 4.34 23.64 -24.66
C GLN A 423 4.08 22.30 -25.36
N PRO A 424 3.10 21.49 -24.92
CA PRO A 424 2.73 20.25 -25.61
C PRO A 424 2.45 20.50 -27.10
N HIS A 425 2.99 19.66 -27.97
CA HIS A 425 3.05 19.91 -29.41
C HIS A 425 1.75 19.55 -30.16
N GLU A 426 1.52 20.21 -31.31
CA GLU A 426 0.39 19.95 -32.22
C GLU A 426 0.56 18.62 -32.98
N VAL A 427 -0.46 18.22 -33.74
CA VAL A 427 -0.42 16.98 -34.55
C VAL A 427 0.70 17.02 -35.61
N ASP A 428 1.36 15.88 -35.81
CA ASP A 428 2.51 15.65 -36.69
C ASP A 428 3.81 16.39 -36.31
N GLU A 429 3.87 17.09 -35.17
CA GLU A 429 5.11 17.65 -34.60
C GLU A 429 5.88 16.62 -33.76
N THR A 430 7.21 16.78 -33.64
CA THR A 430 8.10 15.83 -32.96
C THR A 430 7.90 15.80 -31.45
N CYS A 431 7.75 14.62 -30.85
CA CYS A 431 7.34 14.45 -29.46
C CYS A 431 8.39 13.76 -28.58
N ASN A 432 8.06 13.49 -27.31
CA ASN A 432 8.93 12.76 -26.39
C ASN A 432 8.27 11.43 -25.96
N PRO A 433 8.76 10.26 -26.41
CA PRO A 433 8.18 8.96 -26.05
C PRO A 433 8.41 8.52 -24.60
N PHE A 434 9.20 9.25 -23.80
CA PHE A 434 9.22 9.08 -22.33
C PHE A 434 8.08 9.85 -21.63
N MET A 435 7.42 10.75 -22.36
CA MET A 435 6.35 11.65 -21.89
C MET A 435 5.15 11.51 -22.85
N VAL A 436 4.64 10.28 -22.98
CA VAL A 436 3.80 9.87 -24.13
C VAL A 436 2.51 10.68 -24.25
N LEU A 437 1.93 11.14 -23.15
CA LEU A 437 0.69 11.93 -23.15
C LEU A 437 0.96 13.42 -22.90
N GLU A 438 2.04 13.75 -22.21
CA GLU A 438 2.41 15.12 -21.87
C GLU A 438 3.10 15.89 -23.00
N SER A 439 3.76 15.19 -23.93
CA SER A 439 4.50 15.84 -25.01
C SER A 439 3.64 16.35 -26.17
N CYS A 440 2.33 16.11 -26.11
CA CYS A 440 1.39 16.45 -27.16
C CYS A 440 0.13 17.11 -26.56
N GLU A 441 -0.57 17.94 -27.34
CA GLU A 441 -1.81 18.58 -26.88
C GLU A 441 -2.87 17.55 -26.37
N PRO A 442 -3.76 17.93 -25.45
CA PRO A 442 -4.79 17.02 -24.93
C PRO A 442 -5.64 16.35 -26.01
N GLY A 443 -5.68 15.01 -26.00
CA GLY A 443 -6.31 14.19 -27.05
C GLY A 443 -5.36 13.73 -28.14
N LEU A 444 -4.06 14.02 -28.02
CA LEU A 444 -2.97 13.46 -28.81
C LEU A 444 -2.11 12.50 -27.94
N TYR A 445 -1.23 11.73 -28.58
CA TYR A 445 -0.20 10.92 -27.94
C TYR A 445 1.07 10.89 -28.80
N CYS A 446 2.22 10.62 -28.19
CA CYS A 446 3.48 10.49 -28.89
C CYS A 446 3.60 9.11 -29.58
N ALA A 447 3.50 9.08 -30.91
CA ALA A 447 3.62 7.85 -31.69
C ALA A 447 5.08 7.58 -32.06
N CYS A 448 5.64 6.52 -31.50
CA CYS A 448 6.97 6.02 -31.83
C CYS A 448 6.88 5.09 -33.06
N LEU A 449 7.12 5.61 -34.26
CA LEU A 449 6.83 4.88 -35.52
C LEU A 449 7.93 3.91 -35.98
N SER A 450 9.06 3.82 -35.27
CA SER A 450 10.17 2.94 -35.65
C SER A 450 9.95 1.49 -35.21
N GLU A 451 10.37 0.52 -36.04
CA GLU A 451 10.38 -0.92 -35.68
C GLU A 451 11.25 -1.23 -34.44
N GLY A 452 12.05 -0.25 -33.98
CA GLY A 452 12.93 -0.33 -32.82
C GLY A 452 12.33 0.25 -31.53
N CYS A 453 11.00 0.29 -31.37
CA CYS A 453 10.38 0.83 -30.15
C CYS A 453 10.16 -0.12 -28.94
N PRO A 454 11.17 -0.94 -28.53
CA PRO A 454 11.26 -1.38 -27.15
C PRO A 454 12.47 -0.74 -26.43
N GLY A 455 12.25 0.45 -25.87
CA GLY A 455 13.01 0.97 -24.72
C GLY A 455 14.20 1.90 -25.02
N TYR A 456 14.20 3.03 -24.31
CA TYR A 456 15.39 3.77 -23.87
C TYR A 456 16.42 4.25 -24.91
N SER A 457 16.05 4.43 -26.18
CA SER A 457 16.89 5.25 -27.07
C SER A 457 16.87 6.71 -26.60
N SER A 458 18.03 7.27 -26.28
CA SER A 458 18.15 8.70 -25.94
C SER A 458 18.19 9.59 -27.17
N GLU A 459 18.60 9.08 -28.34
CA GLU A 459 18.71 9.85 -29.59
C GLU A 459 17.33 10.20 -30.19
N PRO A 460 17.02 11.48 -30.48
CA PRO A 460 15.78 11.87 -31.12
C PRO A 460 15.55 11.15 -32.45
N ASN A 461 14.32 10.73 -32.71
CA ASN A 461 13.90 10.23 -34.01
C ASN A 461 12.88 11.20 -34.62
N ASP A 462 13.11 11.62 -35.86
CA ASP A 462 12.17 12.46 -36.63
C ASP A 462 10.81 11.76 -36.86
N GLU A 463 10.74 10.44 -36.63
CA GLU A 463 9.52 9.63 -36.70
C GLU A 463 8.73 9.56 -35.38
N ASP A 464 9.28 10.06 -34.26
CA ASP A 464 8.56 10.20 -32.98
C ASP A 464 7.68 11.45 -33.06
N VAL A 465 6.40 11.31 -33.43
CA VAL A 465 5.50 12.46 -33.66
C VAL A 465 4.15 12.35 -32.97
N CYS A 466 3.58 13.50 -32.58
CA CYS A 466 2.25 13.58 -31.99
C CYS A 466 1.18 13.12 -32.98
N LYS A 467 0.35 12.16 -32.57
CA LYS A 467 -0.80 11.66 -33.34
C LYS A 467 -2.08 11.83 -32.53
N ALA A 468 -3.19 12.04 -33.23
CA ALA A 468 -4.50 12.06 -32.60
C ALA A 468 -4.79 10.71 -31.93
N GLN A 469 -5.29 10.75 -30.69
CA GLN A 469 -5.77 9.54 -30.03
C GLN A 469 -6.98 8.98 -30.78
N SER A 470 -6.95 7.66 -30.96
CA SER A 470 -8.01 6.86 -31.52
C SER A 470 -9.24 6.84 -30.60
N ALA A 471 -10.39 7.18 -31.18
CA ALA A 471 -11.69 6.98 -30.54
C ALA A 471 -12.02 5.49 -30.36
N ASN A 472 -12.94 5.19 -29.46
CA ASN A 472 -13.20 3.82 -29.02
C ASN A 472 -13.75 2.93 -30.16
N GLY A 473 -13.28 1.69 -30.22
CA GLY A 473 -13.52 0.74 -31.32
C GLY A 473 -12.60 0.90 -32.54
N ALA A 474 -11.77 1.94 -32.61
CA ALA A 474 -10.67 2.01 -33.58
C ALA A 474 -9.55 1.02 -33.23
N ASP A 475 -8.72 0.68 -34.23
CA ASP A 475 -7.52 -0.15 -34.03
C ASP A 475 -6.44 0.61 -33.23
N CYS A 476 -5.64 -0.15 -32.46
CA CYS A 476 -4.51 0.34 -31.68
C CYS A 476 -3.46 -0.75 -31.42
N ASP A 477 -2.22 -0.32 -31.16
CA ASP A 477 -1.11 -1.17 -30.73
C ASP A 477 -0.69 -0.93 -29.26
N SER A 478 -1.03 0.23 -28.68
CA SER A 478 -0.69 0.64 -27.30
C SER A 478 -1.85 1.35 -26.57
N THR A 479 -1.85 1.31 -25.24
CA THR A 479 -2.91 1.94 -24.42
C THR A 479 -2.99 3.46 -24.56
N THR A 480 -1.84 4.10 -24.80
CA THR A 480 -1.69 5.55 -24.98
C THR A 480 -2.28 6.08 -26.27
N GLU A 481 -2.44 5.23 -27.30
CA GLU A 481 -3.13 5.60 -28.54
C GLU A 481 -4.61 5.94 -28.34
N CYS A 482 -5.22 5.55 -27.22
CA CYS A 482 -6.67 5.53 -27.07
C CYS A 482 -7.16 6.66 -26.18
N THR A 483 -8.23 7.35 -26.59
CA THR A 483 -8.75 8.51 -25.84
C THR A 483 -9.26 8.14 -24.44
N GLY A 484 -9.72 6.91 -24.25
CA GLY A 484 -10.08 6.37 -22.92
C GLY A 484 -8.89 5.82 -22.12
N GLY A 485 -7.68 5.79 -22.69
CA GLY A 485 -6.45 5.33 -22.03
C GLY A 485 -6.15 3.83 -22.14
N TYR A 486 -6.90 3.08 -22.96
CA TYR A 486 -6.77 1.61 -23.02
C TYR A 486 -6.91 1.02 -24.42
N CYS A 487 -6.03 0.06 -24.72
CA CYS A 487 -6.00 -0.74 -25.93
C CYS A 487 -6.15 -2.22 -25.57
N ILE A 488 -7.10 -2.91 -26.21
CA ILE A 488 -7.66 -4.18 -25.78
C ILE A 488 -7.92 -5.05 -27.00
N ASP A 489 -7.26 -6.21 -27.11
CA ASP A 489 -7.36 -7.08 -28.30
C ASP A 489 -7.13 -6.30 -29.62
N GLY A 490 -6.27 -5.29 -29.57
CA GLY A 490 -5.97 -4.37 -30.68
C GLY A 490 -7.02 -3.27 -30.92
N LYS A 491 -7.92 -2.99 -29.97
CA LYS A 491 -9.00 -1.99 -30.07
C LYS A 491 -9.03 -0.99 -28.90
N CYS A 492 -9.27 0.28 -29.19
CA CYS A 492 -9.41 1.32 -28.18
C CYS A 492 -10.73 1.23 -27.40
N ALA A 493 -10.72 1.59 -26.11
CA ALA A 493 -11.91 1.64 -25.27
C ALA A 493 -11.90 2.81 -24.26
N ASP A 494 -13.12 3.24 -23.88
CA ASP A 494 -13.42 4.30 -22.90
C ASP A 494 -12.99 3.96 -21.47
N SER A 495 -12.79 2.67 -21.22
CA SER A 495 -12.36 2.10 -19.96
C SER A 495 -11.26 1.08 -20.25
N ALA A 496 -10.61 0.61 -19.18
CA ALA A 496 -9.86 -0.63 -19.23
C ALA A 496 -10.75 -1.75 -19.80
N PRO A 497 -10.17 -2.89 -20.20
CA PRO A 497 -10.96 -4.08 -20.45
C PRO A 497 -11.99 -4.25 -19.34
N GLN A 498 -13.26 -4.18 -19.72
CA GLN A 498 -14.12 -5.26 -19.30
C GLN A 498 -13.62 -6.54 -20.05
N SER A 499 -12.41 -7.06 -19.80
CA SER A 499 -12.24 -8.11 -18.80
C SER A 499 -13.53 -8.26 -18.04
N SER A 500 -14.21 -9.38 -18.25
CA SER A 500 -15.49 -9.65 -17.61
C SER A 500 -15.47 -9.44 -16.10
N ASN A 501 -14.28 -9.30 -15.48
CA ASN A 501 -14.09 -8.83 -14.11
C ASN A 501 -12.83 -7.91 -13.86
N CYS A 502 -12.41 -6.91 -14.68
CA CYS A 502 -11.22 -6.05 -14.29
C CYS A 502 -10.88 -4.69 -15.01
N SER A 503 -11.23 -3.52 -14.43
CA SER A 503 -10.62 -2.19 -14.76
C SER A 503 -9.49 -1.76 -13.79
N ARG A 504 -8.86 -0.58 -13.96
CA ARG A 504 -7.76 -0.06 -13.11
C ARG A 504 -8.12 1.22 -12.37
#